data_AF-A0A8J6G2N4-F1
#
_entry.id   AF-A0A8J6G2N4-F1
#
_cell.length_a   1.000
_cell.length_b   1.000
_cell.length_c   1.000
_cell.angle_alpha   90.00
_cell.angle_beta   90.00
_cell.angle_gamma   90.00
#
_symmetry.space_group_name_H-M   'P 1'
#
loop_
_entity.id
_entity.type
_entity.pdbx_description
1 polymer ?
#
loop_
_entity_poly.entity_id
_entity_poly.type
_entity_poly.pdbx_seq_one_letter_code
_entity_poly.pdbx_strand_id
1 'polypeptide(L)'
;MRKWILTWILPPLLYRSCLHLVCLVGTMSLACNDMTPEQTATNGNCSSPERHTRSYDYMEGGDVRVRRLFCRTQWYLRIDNRGKVKGTQEMKNSYSK
;
A
#
# COMPACT_ATOMS: atom_id res chain seq x y z
N MET A 1 -33.71 -43.53 13.53
CA MET A 1 -33.94 -42.17 14.05
C MET A 1 -32.68 -41.39 14.47
N ARG A 2 -31.46 -41.96 14.50
CA ARG A 2 -30.22 -41.23 14.91
C ARG A 2 -29.45 -40.54 13.77
N LYS A 3 -29.61 -41.00 12.53
CA LYS A 3 -28.84 -40.48 11.37
C LYS A 3 -29.28 -39.08 10.91
N TRP A 4 -30.54 -38.72 11.19
CA TRP A 4 -31.12 -37.43 10.79
C TRP A 4 -30.79 -36.27 11.73
N ILE A 5 -30.30 -36.52 12.95
CA ILE A 5 -29.93 -35.46 13.90
C ILE A 5 -28.47 -35.02 13.68
N LEU A 6 -27.61 -35.96 13.25
CA LEU A 6 -26.19 -35.72 13.05
C LEU A 6 -25.90 -34.78 11.86
N THR A 7 -26.70 -34.88 10.79
CA THR A 7 -26.56 -34.05 9.58
C THR A 7 -26.91 -32.58 9.80
N TRP A 8 -27.68 -32.25 10.84
CA TRP A 8 -28.06 -30.86 11.14
C TRP A 8 -27.12 -30.16 12.13
N ILE A 9 -26.36 -30.93 12.92
CA ILE A 9 -25.44 -30.41 13.95
C ILE A 9 -24.00 -30.31 13.43
N LEU A 10 -23.61 -31.13 12.43
CA LEU A 10 -22.29 -31.06 11.81
C LEU A 10 -21.98 -29.70 11.11
N PRO A 11 -22.89 -29.12 10.30
CA PRO A 11 -22.63 -27.87 9.59
C PRO A 11 -22.30 -26.68 10.50
N PRO A 12 -23.06 -26.40 11.60
CA PRO A 12 -22.76 -25.25 12.45
C PRO A 12 -21.48 -25.43 13.28
N LEU A 13 -21.11 -26.65 13.66
CA LEU A 13 -19.88 -26.91 14.43
C LEU A 13 -18.62 -26.74 13.56
N LEU A 14 -18.67 -27.18 12.29
CA LEU A 14 -17.57 -26.99 11.34
C LEU A 14 -17.43 -25.54 10.89
N TYR A 15 -18.55 -24.82 10.74
CA TYR A 15 -18.52 -23.39 10.44
C TYR A 15 -17.93 -22.58 11.59
N ARG A 16 -18.32 -22.88 12.83
CA ARG A 16 -17.81 -22.21 14.03
C ARG A 16 -16.31 -22.43 14.22
N SER A 17 -15.82 -23.65 14.01
CA SER A 17 -14.37 -23.94 14.10
C SER A 17 -13.57 -23.23 13.00
N CYS A 18 -14.09 -23.17 11.77
CA CYS A 18 -13.47 -22.46 10.66
C CYS A 18 -13.36 -20.95 10.94
N LEU A 19 -14.41 -20.35 11.49
CA LEU A 19 -14.43 -18.92 11.83
C LEU A 19 -13.39 -18.60 12.94
N HIS A 20 -13.26 -19.45 13.95
CA HIS A 20 -12.22 -19.31 14.97
C HIS A 20 -10.80 -19.43 14.39
N LEU A 21 -10.57 -20.36 13.46
CA LEU A 21 -9.28 -20.50 12.78
C LEU A 21 -8.92 -19.26 11.94
N VAL A 22 -9.88 -18.71 11.20
CA VAL A 22 -9.68 -17.48 10.42
C VAL A 22 -9.38 -16.29 11.33
N CYS A 23 -10.09 -16.13 12.45
CA CYS A 23 -9.79 -15.09 13.43
C CYS A 23 -8.39 -15.25 14.03
N LEU A 24 -7.97 -16.48 14.34
CA LEU A 24 -6.65 -16.74 14.91
C LEU A 24 -5.52 -16.37 13.92
N VAL A 25 -5.65 -16.75 12.65
CA VAL A 25 -4.69 -16.39 11.58
C VAL A 25 -4.67 -14.87 11.33
N GLY A 26 -5.83 -14.21 11.38
CA GLY A 26 -5.95 -12.76 11.25
C GLY A 26 -5.21 -11.99 12.36
N THR A 27 -5.28 -12.48 13.61
CA THR A 27 -4.60 -11.83 14.75
C THR A 27 -3.08 -11.91 14.66
N MET A 28 -2.52 -13.01 14.13
CA MET A 28 -1.08 -13.17 13.91
C MET A 28 -0.55 -12.24 12.80
N SER A 29 -1.38 -11.97 11.78
CA SER A 29 -1.04 -11.02 10.71
C SER A 29 -1.03 -9.57 11.18
N LEU A 30 -1.79 -9.23 12.23
CA LEU A 30 -1.83 -7.86 12.78
C LEU A 30 -0.67 -7.60 13.76
N ALA A 31 -0.28 -8.59 14.55
CA ALA A 31 0.79 -8.45 15.56
C ALA A 31 2.22 -8.40 14.98
N CYS A 32 2.43 -8.80 13.72
CA CYS A 32 3.76 -8.79 13.08
C CYS A 32 4.08 -7.48 12.34
N ASN A 33 3.15 -6.52 12.30
CA ASN A 33 3.36 -5.24 11.61
C ASN A 33 3.71 -4.08 12.58
N ASP A 34 3.77 -4.33 13.88
CA ASP A 34 4.30 -3.37 14.86
C ASP A 34 5.83 -3.44 14.92
N MET A 35 6.48 -3.17 13.78
CA MET A 35 7.84 -2.63 13.86
C MET A 35 7.72 -1.19 14.35
N THR A 36 8.05 -0.99 15.62
CA THR A 36 8.29 0.33 16.20
C THR A 36 9.29 1.07 15.31
N PRO A 37 9.01 2.31 14.87
CA PRO A 37 9.87 3.03 13.92
C PRO A 37 11.28 3.33 14.44
N GLU A 38 11.58 2.98 15.70
CA GLU A 38 12.84 3.28 16.36
C GLU A 38 13.94 2.22 16.14
N GLN A 39 13.60 0.98 15.75
CA GLN A 39 14.61 -0.08 15.55
C GLN A 39 15.18 -0.19 14.13
N THR A 40 14.57 0.48 13.14
CA THR A 40 15.11 0.54 11.77
C THR A 40 16.19 1.61 11.57
N ALA A 41 16.53 2.38 12.62
CA ALA A 41 17.50 3.48 12.53
C ALA A 41 18.90 3.17 13.12
N THR A 42 19.11 2.03 13.79
CA THR A 42 20.26 1.88 14.71
C THR A 42 21.50 1.19 14.14
N ASN A 43 21.56 0.84 12.84
CA ASN A 43 22.84 0.34 12.30
C ASN A 43 23.02 0.55 10.79
N GLY A 44 22.70 1.74 10.32
CA GLY A 44 23.24 2.25 9.07
C GLY A 44 24.25 3.32 9.42
N ASN A 45 25.53 3.06 9.21
CA ASN A 45 26.53 4.13 9.17
C ASN A 45 26.14 5.06 8.02
N CYS A 46 25.30 6.06 8.30
CA CYS A 46 24.95 7.14 7.38
C CYS A 46 26.14 8.08 7.35
N SER A 47 27.27 7.61 6.81
CA SER A 47 28.25 8.48 6.21
C SER A 47 27.49 9.34 5.21
N SER A 48 27.20 10.57 5.64
CA SER A 48 26.53 11.58 4.84
C SER A 48 27.24 11.62 3.49
N PRO A 49 26.58 11.26 2.37
CA PRO A 49 27.09 11.74 1.11
C PRO A 49 26.88 13.24 1.21
N GLU A 50 27.99 13.98 1.27
CA GLU A 50 28.01 15.43 1.06
C GLU A 50 27.07 15.68 -0.13
N ARG A 51 25.85 16.14 0.17
CA ARG A 51 24.81 16.32 -0.85
C ARG A 51 25.18 17.59 -1.58
N HIS A 52 26.18 17.49 -2.45
CA HIS A 52 26.32 18.43 -3.54
C HIS A 52 24.94 18.51 -4.20
N THR A 53 24.41 19.73 -4.30
CA THR A 53 23.24 20.05 -5.12
C THR A 53 23.48 19.44 -6.49
N ARG A 54 22.86 18.28 -6.77
CA ARG A 54 23.05 17.57 -8.03
C ARG A 54 22.43 18.43 -9.12
N SER A 55 23.26 19.16 -9.86
CA SER A 55 22.86 19.72 -11.15
C SER A 55 22.61 18.53 -12.07
N TYR A 56 21.34 18.29 -12.39
CA TYR A 56 20.95 17.22 -13.28
C TYR A 56 20.93 17.74 -14.71
N ASP A 57 22.12 17.92 -15.29
CA ASP A 57 22.26 18.40 -16.68
C ASP A 57 21.54 17.48 -17.69
N TYR A 58 21.33 16.20 -17.33
CA TYR A 58 20.54 15.25 -18.13
C TYR A 58 19.03 15.45 -18.04
N MET A 59 18.49 16.32 -17.18
CA MET A 59 17.05 16.65 -17.24
C MET A 59 16.74 17.55 -18.44
N GLU A 60 17.75 18.19 -19.04
CA GLU A 60 17.64 18.99 -20.27
C GLU A 60 17.81 18.16 -21.56
N GLY A 61 18.17 16.88 -21.48
CA GLY A 61 18.39 16.03 -22.67
C GLY A 61 18.54 14.51 -22.46
N GLY A 62 18.20 13.98 -21.28
CA GLY A 62 18.34 12.57 -20.89
C GLY A 62 17.04 11.75 -20.94
N ASP A 63 16.98 10.64 -20.17
CA ASP A 63 15.82 9.71 -20.15
C ASP A 63 14.60 10.33 -19.43
N VAL A 64 13.86 11.16 -20.15
CA VAL A 64 12.60 11.77 -19.68
C VAL A 64 11.50 10.72 -19.68
N ARG A 65 10.95 10.45 -18.49
CA ARG A 65 9.89 9.46 -18.31
C ARG A 65 8.57 10.16 -18.00
N VAL A 66 7.67 10.16 -18.97
CA VAL A 66 6.32 10.70 -18.79
C VAL A 66 5.41 9.62 -18.21
N ARG A 67 4.78 9.89 -17.07
CA ARG A 67 3.91 8.94 -16.37
C ARG A 67 2.83 9.66 -15.58
N ARG A 68 1.63 9.09 -15.62
CA ARG A 68 0.57 9.48 -14.71
C ARG A 68 0.78 8.85 -13.34
N LEU A 69 0.71 9.66 -12.28
CA LEU A 69 0.75 9.16 -10.91
C LEU A 69 -0.67 8.86 -10.44
N PHE A 70 -0.98 7.59 -10.23
CA PHE A 70 -2.25 7.15 -9.66
C PHE A 70 -2.11 6.87 -8.17
N CYS A 71 -2.87 7.58 -7.35
CA CYS A 71 -2.90 7.43 -5.92
C CYS A 71 -3.75 6.21 -5.53
N ARG A 72 -3.38 5.55 -4.42
CA ARG A 72 -4.14 4.46 -3.80
C ARG A 72 -5.59 4.84 -3.51
N THR A 73 -5.87 6.11 -3.23
CA THR A 73 -7.23 6.63 -3.00
C THR A 73 -8.06 6.80 -4.28
N GLN A 74 -7.61 6.25 -5.41
CA GLN A 74 -8.27 6.28 -6.71
C GLN A 74 -8.34 7.67 -7.36
N TRP A 75 -7.24 8.43 -7.27
CA TRP A 75 -7.09 9.74 -7.91
C TRP A 75 -5.79 9.79 -8.70
N TYR A 76 -5.81 10.36 -9.90
CA TYR A 76 -4.61 10.79 -10.59
C TYR A 76 -4.12 12.13 -10.03
N LEU A 77 -2.82 12.25 -9.78
CA LEU A 77 -2.20 13.53 -9.43
C LEU A 77 -2.26 14.47 -10.63
N ARG A 78 -2.64 15.72 -10.38
CA ARG A 78 -2.79 16.78 -11.38
C ARG A 78 -2.13 18.05 -10.89
N ILE A 79 -1.36 18.72 -11.74
CA ILE A 79 -0.77 20.04 -11.47
C ILE A 79 -1.35 21.03 -12.47
N ASP A 80 -2.11 22.01 -11.99
CA ASP A 80 -2.70 23.02 -12.87
C ASP A 80 -1.66 24.05 -13.37
N ASN A 81 -2.09 24.91 -14.29
CA ASN A 81 -1.25 25.98 -14.85
C ASN A 81 -0.82 27.04 -13.82
N ARG A 82 -1.41 27.06 -12.62
CA ARG A 82 -1.03 27.94 -11.51
C ARG A 82 -0.11 27.22 -10.51
N GLY A 83 0.27 25.97 -10.79
CA GLY A 83 1.10 25.14 -9.92
C GLY A 83 0.35 24.52 -8.74
N LYS A 84 -1.00 24.54 -8.72
CA LYS A 84 -1.76 23.88 -7.66
C LYS A 84 -1.86 22.38 -7.93
N VAL A 85 -1.52 21.60 -6.91
CA VAL A 85 -1.63 20.14 -6.91
C VAL A 85 -3.04 19.73 -6.46
N LYS A 86 -3.71 18.90 -7.24
CA LYS A 86 -5.03 18.33 -6.95
C LYS A 86 -5.14 16.89 -7.45
N GLY A 87 -6.19 16.18 -7.04
CA GLY A 87 -6.59 14.91 -7.64
C GLY A 87 -7.54 15.10 -8.83
N THR A 88 -7.50 14.18 -9.80
CA THR A 88 -8.56 13.99 -10.80
C THR A 88 -8.89 12.51 -10.97
N GLN A 89 -10.16 12.16 -11.15
CA GLN A 89 -10.56 10.79 -11.53
C GLN A 89 -10.52 10.59 -13.05
N GLU A 90 -10.43 11.68 -13.81
CA GLU A 90 -10.37 11.64 -15.25
C GLU A 90 -9.01 11.14 -15.72
N MET A 91 -8.98 9.93 -16.29
CA MET A 91 -7.77 9.32 -16.80
C MET A 91 -7.11 10.17 -17.89
N LYS A 92 -7.89 10.79 -18.79
CA LYS A 92 -7.37 11.53 -19.97
C LYS A 92 -7.10 13.01 -19.72
N ASN A 93 -7.00 13.44 -18.46
CA ASN A 93 -6.71 14.83 -18.15
C ASN A 93 -5.32 15.26 -18.66
N SER A 94 -5.22 16.48 -19.20
CA SER A 94 -3.97 17.03 -19.76
C SER A 94 -2.94 17.38 -18.67
N TYR A 95 -3.40 17.72 -17.47
CA TYR A 95 -2.58 18.17 -16.35
C TYR A 95 -2.11 17.02 -15.44
N SER A 96 -2.43 15.77 -15.76
CA SER A 96 -2.05 14.57 -14.98
C SER A 96 -1.04 13.67 -15.69
N LYS A 97 -0.37 14.18 -16.72
CA LYS A 97 0.63 13.47 -17.52
C LYS A 97 2.01 13.44 -16.86
#